data_AF-A0A0C2A7F0-F1
#
_entry.id   AF-A0A0C2A7F0-F1
#
_cell.length_a   1.000
_cell.length_b   1.000
_cell.length_c   1.000
_cell.angle_alpha   90.00
_cell.angle_beta   90.00
_cell.angle_gamma   90.00
#
_symmetry.space_group_name_H-M   'P 1'
#
loop_
_entity.id
_entity.type
_entity.pdbx_description
1 polymer ?
#
loop_
_entity_poly.entity_id
_entity_poly.type
_entity_poly.pdbx_seq_one_letter_code
_entity_poly.pdbx_strand_id
1 'polypeptide(L)'
;MSPTDVAEVKLRYVAASEPITDDETFRLHLPTDAVRDAALVAKLTRPGVTRDALMTVADVLASDLRFKARDRADYLAYLIAQGKRVSNEVWEAQKAYLEEKFGGAEASEQSPLDPIVSVSEHGVSLEVFSADESAYARLFLRAGAAYEAVDGSRTDGTTHLSLDDVLLRGIGRMRSYRTSTLEFGPGQPGSSDAAAVSERDIQVPLRWLRAFGQVQAASTLPAREFEIAPIDLYNVLLTLRMRRAKTSPRALRYELVPGEVPRLVLEPWDQVIEGTGPAYTGASPIVVRTWGRQRLSVLARLLPHAKRVRVRLVGAGLPAYYILDLGDAELTLALSGWTDSGWAGIATFDLLVAGEVDELLAKKVHDSLAAAPAGSTLAELASATGRSINEVRQAILHHMQRGTVVHDIAHDRYLARSLLATPPNAEALRYRDEREQQAHRLLAIDNAVRLTKVHELAGEGTRIEGEVEDPQAHRTYRTSFTIDREGRTVDASCTSPQYRRSGLREGPTVPMIALRLLFARRQAELERARGTEEGRKLIRAETRVLVRRQGPRRVTSEAPSSGLAAANTGSVTYRLSLDDREVVVRWGTHPERMRMHRLRFSSSDDARNEYFGRLASLGDKGFIDASAAEMV
;
A
#
# COMPACT_ATOMS: atom_id res chain seq x y z
N MET A 1 -17.82 -8.42 -10.88
CA MET A 1 -18.47 -7.69 -9.78
C MET A 1 -18.91 -6.33 -10.27
N SER A 2 -20.16 -5.97 -10.04
CA SER A 2 -20.65 -4.62 -10.25
C SER A 2 -20.19 -3.72 -9.08
N PRO A 3 -20.02 -2.40 -9.25
CA PRO A 3 -19.88 -1.45 -8.13
C PRO A 3 -20.98 -1.57 -7.06
N THR A 4 -22.09 -2.24 -7.41
CA THR A 4 -23.26 -2.50 -6.55
C THR A 4 -23.18 -3.82 -5.78
N ASP A 5 -22.16 -4.65 -5.98
CA ASP A 5 -22.03 -5.88 -5.21
C ASP A 5 -21.52 -5.55 -3.80
N VAL A 6 -22.43 -5.70 -2.83
CA VAL A 6 -22.24 -5.31 -1.43
C VAL A 6 -22.54 -6.49 -0.52
N ALA A 7 -21.84 -6.56 0.61
CA ALA A 7 -22.26 -7.37 1.74
C ALA A 7 -23.10 -6.48 2.67
N GLU A 8 -24.33 -6.89 2.97
CA GLU A 8 -25.16 -6.19 3.94
C GLU A 8 -24.67 -6.52 5.35
N VAL A 9 -24.34 -5.47 6.12
CA VAL A 9 -23.91 -5.58 7.50
C VAL A 9 -24.82 -4.73 8.36
N LYS A 10 -25.51 -5.38 9.29
CA LYS A 10 -26.29 -4.71 10.31
C LYS A 10 -25.38 -4.34 11.46
N LEU A 11 -25.34 -3.07 11.78
CA LEU A 11 -24.59 -2.53 12.92
C LEU A 11 -25.54 -1.89 13.90
N ARG A 12 -25.31 -2.14 15.18
CA ARG A 12 -26.08 -1.53 16.26
C ARG A 12 -25.13 -0.98 17.31
N TYR A 13 -25.05 0.33 17.38
CA TYR A 13 -24.19 1.04 18.32
C TYR A 13 -25.01 1.79 19.36
N VAL A 14 -24.51 1.78 20.59
CA VAL A 14 -24.85 2.81 21.57
C VAL A 14 -24.04 4.07 21.25
N ALA A 15 -24.65 5.24 21.43
CA ALA A 15 -23.96 6.53 21.27
C ALA A 15 -22.68 6.58 22.12
N ALA A 16 -21.59 7.13 21.57
CA ALA A 16 -20.39 7.35 22.35
C ALA A 16 -20.68 8.34 23.48
N SER A 17 -20.10 8.09 24.64
CA SER A 17 -20.26 8.92 25.84
C SER A 17 -18.99 9.73 26.10
N GLU A 18 -19.16 10.90 26.72
CA GLU A 18 -18.04 11.65 27.28
C GLU A 18 -17.35 10.81 28.37
N PRO A 19 -16.01 10.88 28.49
CA PRO A 19 -15.30 10.10 29.49
C PRO A 19 -15.75 10.48 30.90
N ILE A 20 -15.92 9.47 31.75
CA ILE A 20 -16.15 9.66 33.18
C ILE A 20 -14.78 9.93 33.80
N THR A 21 -14.61 11.10 34.39
CA THR A 21 -13.32 11.52 34.96
C THR A 21 -13.49 12.12 36.34
N ASP A 22 -12.63 11.72 37.26
CA ASP A 22 -12.36 12.43 38.51
C ASP A 22 -10.87 12.86 38.54
N ASP A 23 -10.36 13.26 39.72
CA ASP A 23 -8.98 13.72 39.85
C ASP A 23 -7.95 12.63 39.58
N GLU A 24 -8.25 11.37 39.92
CA GLU A 24 -7.34 10.22 39.87
C GLU A 24 -7.65 9.23 38.73
N THR A 25 -8.89 9.18 38.27
CA THR A 25 -9.40 8.17 37.35
C THR A 25 -9.95 8.76 36.06
N PHE A 26 -9.82 7.98 35.00
CA PHE A 26 -10.36 8.26 33.68
C PHE A 26 -10.99 6.98 33.13
N ARG A 27 -12.24 7.02 32.74
CA ARG A 27 -12.93 5.88 32.14
C ARG A 27 -13.60 6.31 30.85
N LEU A 28 -13.34 5.58 29.77
CA LEU A 28 -13.87 5.87 28.46
C LEU A 28 -14.48 4.61 27.86
N HIS A 29 -15.73 4.70 27.45
CA HIS A 29 -16.42 3.67 26.69
C HIS A 29 -16.12 3.81 25.21
N LEU A 30 -15.71 2.71 24.58
CA LEU A 30 -15.52 2.57 23.14
C LEU A 30 -16.67 1.70 22.60
N PRO A 31 -17.72 2.31 22.02
CA PRO A 31 -18.89 1.58 21.56
C PRO A 31 -18.55 0.63 20.43
N THR A 32 -18.72 -0.67 20.69
CA THR A 32 -18.66 -1.71 19.68
C THR A 32 -20.05 -2.08 19.18
N ASP A 33 -20.11 -2.72 18.02
CA ASP A 33 -21.37 -3.24 17.50
C ASP A 33 -21.94 -4.32 18.44
N ALA A 34 -23.25 -4.24 18.66
CA ALA A 34 -24.04 -5.13 19.51
C ALA A 34 -24.60 -6.35 18.77
N VAL A 35 -24.39 -6.49 17.46
CA VAL A 35 -24.77 -7.70 16.70
C VAL A 35 -23.71 -8.79 16.84
N ARG A 36 -22.43 -8.40 16.93
CA ARG A 36 -21.30 -9.33 17.11
C ARG A 36 -20.62 -9.15 18.46
N ASP A 37 -20.46 -10.25 19.18
CA ASP A 37 -19.84 -10.24 20.50
C ASP A 37 -18.33 -9.99 20.41
N ALA A 38 -17.88 -8.90 21.04
CA ALA A 38 -16.51 -8.71 21.51
C ALA A 38 -16.53 -7.60 22.56
N ALA A 39 -15.96 -7.87 23.74
CA ALA A 39 -16.00 -6.92 24.86
C ALA A 39 -14.76 -7.07 25.74
N LEU A 40 -14.36 -5.97 26.39
CA LEU A 40 -13.23 -5.94 27.31
C LEU A 40 -13.27 -4.68 28.16
N VAL A 41 -13.03 -4.82 29.46
CA VAL A 41 -12.66 -3.69 30.33
C VAL A 41 -11.16 -3.76 30.61
N ALA A 42 -10.42 -2.76 30.12
CA ALA A 42 -8.96 -2.74 30.10
C ALA A 42 -8.42 -1.57 30.94
N LYS A 43 -7.76 -1.86 32.05
CA LYS A 43 -7.02 -0.87 32.84
C LYS A 43 -5.64 -0.67 32.20
N LEU A 44 -5.37 0.54 31.70
CA LEU A 44 -4.18 0.85 30.91
C LEU A 44 -2.92 0.99 31.77
N THR A 45 -1.82 0.40 31.31
CA THR A 45 -0.49 0.54 31.93
C THR A 45 0.14 1.88 31.56
N ARG A 46 0.05 2.29 30.29
CA ARG A 46 0.62 3.55 29.79
C ARG A 46 -0.43 4.35 28.99
N PRO A 47 -1.33 5.08 29.67
CA PRO A 47 -2.45 5.79 29.03
C PRO A 47 -2.01 6.72 27.89
N GLY A 48 -0.91 7.47 28.07
CA GLY A 48 -0.40 8.37 27.02
C GLY A 48 -0.01 7.67 25.72
N VAL A 49 0.55 6.45 25.80
CA VAL A 49 0.92 5.66 24.62
C VAL A 49 -0.33 5.15 23.91
N THR A 50 -1.28 4.58 24.66
CA THR A 50 -2.56 4.11 24.10
C THR A 50 -3.34 5.24 23.45
N ARG A 51 -3.40 6.42 24.09
CA ARG A 51 -4.02 7.62 23.50
C ARG A 51 -3.39 7.96 22.16
N ASP A 52 -2.07 8.11 22.12
CA ASP A 52 -1.38 8.55 20.90
C ASP A 52 -1.50 7.49 19.79
N ALA A 53 -1.49 6.20 20.14
CA ALA A 53 -1.75 5.09 19.23
C ALA A 53 -3.17 5.12 18.63
N LEU A 54 -4.20 5.29 19.46
CA LEU A 54 -5.60 5.40 19.00
C LEU A 54 -5.81 6.65 18.14
N MET A 55 -5.18 7.77 18.49
CA MET A 55 -5.22 8.98 17.66
C MET A 55 -4.51 8.81 16.33
N THR A 56 -3.40 8.06 16.27
CA THR A 56 -2.77 7.71 14.99
C THR A 56 -3.67 6.81 14.13
N VAL A 57 -4.41 5.87 14.72
CA VAL A 57 -5.41 5.08 13.98
C VAL A 57 -6.49 5.98 13.39
N ALA A 58 -6.99 6.95 14.15
CA ALA A 58 -7.94 7.95 13.66
C ALA A 58 -7.35 8.83 12.53
N ASP A 59 -6.10 9.28 12.67
CA ASP A 59 -5.39 10.07 11.65
C ASP A 59 -5.23 9.26 10.34
N VAL A 60 -5.03 7.93 10.41
CA VAL A 60 -5.02 7.04 9.24
C VAL A 60 -6.40 6.92 8.61
N LEU A 61 -7.44 6.64 9.41
CA LEU A 61 -8.83 6.51 8.97
C LEU A 61 -9.30 7.75 8.18
N ALA A 62 -8.98 8.93 8.70
CA ALA A 62 -9.31 10.21 8.08
C ALA A 62 -8.42 10.59 6.88
N SER A 63 -7.29 9.90 6.67
CA SER A 63 -6.34 10.26 5.61
C SER A 63 -6.90 10.00 4.21
N ASP A 64 -6.65 10.94 3.29
CA ASP A 64 -7.08 10.86 1.89
C ASP A 64 -6.05 11.59 1.01
N LEU A 65 -5.39 10.86 0.10
CA LEU A 65 -4.44 11.39 -0.87
C LEU A 65 -5.05 11.58 -2.27
N ARG A 66 -6.34 11.26 -2.46
CA ARG A 66 -7.01 11.58 -3.72
C ARG A 66 -6.95 13.08 -3.95
N PHE A 67 -6.85 13.47 -5.21
CA PHE A 67 -6.87 14.88 -5.58
C PHE A 67 -8.21 15.49 -5.13
N LYS A 68 -8.17 16.28 -4.06
CA LYS A 68 -9.28 17.16 -3.69
C LYS A 68 -9.13 18.42 -4.54
N ALA A 69 -10.07 18.65 -5.45
CA ALA A 69 -10.17 19.93 -6.13
C ALA A 69 -10.17 21.02 -5.05
N ARG A 70 -9.38 22.09 -5.24
CA ARG A 70 -9.45 23.21 -4.32
C ARG A 70 -10.88 23.71 -4.32
N ASP A 71 -11.49 23.84 -3.15
CA ASP A 71 -12.80 24.44 -2.98
C ASP A 71 -12.84 25.74 -3.79
N ARG A 72 -13.58 25.69 -4.91
CA ARG A 72 -13.74 26.83 -5.80
C ARG A 72 -14.88 27.72 -5.35
N ALA A 73 -15.55 27.45 -4.22
CA ALA A 73 -16.62 28.31 -3.71
C ALA A 73 -16.12 29.74 -3.50
N ASP A 74 -14.94 29.93 -2.91
CA ASP A 74 -14.34 31.26 -2.75
C ASP A 74 -13.96 31.89 -4.10
N TYR A 75 -13.51 31.10 -5.07
CA TYR A 75 -13.18 31.57 -6.42
C TYR A 75 -14.43 31.92 -7.24
N LEU A 76 -15.50 31.13 -7.10
CA LEU A 76 -16.82 31.37 -7.68
C LEU A 76 -17.45 32.61 -7.04
N ALA A 77 -17.39 32.75 -5.71
CA ALA A 77 -17.85 33.93 -4.99
C ALA A 77 -17.08 35.19 -5.44
N TYR A 78 -15.76 35.09 -5.62
CA TYR A 78 -14.93 36.16 -6.18
C TYR A 78 -15.34 36.52 -7.63
N LEU A 79 -15.56 35.52 -8.50
CA LEU A 79 -15.96 35.76 -9.89
C LEU A 79 -17.36 36.37 -10.01
N ILE A 80 -18.30 35.94 -9.17
CA ILE A 80 -19.66 36.49 -9.07
C ILE A 80 -19.60 37.94 -8.57
N ALA A 81 -18.79 38.22 -7.55
CA ALA A 81 -18.60 39.57 -7.01
C ALA A 81 -17.95 40.54 -8.01
N GLN A 82 -17.17 40.03 -8.97
CA GLN A 82 -16.56 40.81 -10.06
C GLN A 82 -17.53 41.15 -11.21
N GLY A 83 -18.79 40.72 -11.17
CA GLY A 83 -19.82 41.12 -12.13
C GLY A 83 -19.61 40.63 -13.57
N LYS A 84 -18.69 39.68 -13.80
CA LYS A 84 -18.44 39.12 -15.13
C LYS A 84 -19.63 38.24 -15.52
N ARG A 85 -20.36 38.65 -16.57
CA ARG A 85 -21.41 37.82 -17.21
C ARG A 85 -20.84 36.43 -17.52
N VAL A 86 -21.63 35.41 -17.18
CA VAL A 86 -21.33 33.97 -17.23
C VAL A 86 -20.41 33.61 -18.41
N SER A 87 -19.11 33.51 -18.14
CA SER A 87 -18.12 33.02 -19.10
C SER A 87 -18.08 31.49 -19.08
N ASN A 88 -17.52 30.87 -20.12
CA ASN A 88 -17.27 29.42 -20.14
C ASN A 88 -16.49 28.94 -18.89
N GLU A 89 -15.63 29.79 -18.32
CA GLU A 89 -14.88 29.47 -17.10
C GLU A 89 -15.78 29.35 -15.86
N VAL A 90 -16.82 30.20 -15.75
CA VAL A 90 -17.82 30.11 -14.67
C VAL A 90 -18.66 28.85 -14.86
N TRP A 91 -19.05 28.52 -16.09
CA TRP A 91 -19.80 27.31 -16.40
C TRP A 91 -19.00 26.03 -16.13
N GLU A 92 -17.74 25.97 -16.53
CA GLU A 92 -16.83 24.84 -16.23
C GLU A 92 -16.55 24.73 -14.72
N ALA A 93 -16.39 25.85 -14.01
CA ALA A 93 -16.24 25.84 -12.56
C ALA A 93 -17.52 25.38 -11.83
N GLN A 94 -18.69 25.77 -12.34
CA GLN A 94 -19.99 25.38 -11.79
C GLN A 94 -20.30 23.91 -12.09
N LYS A 95 -19.96 23.43 -13.29
CA LYS A 95 -20.06 22.02 -13.66
C LYS A 95 -19.11 21.16 -12.84
N ALA A 96 -17.87 21.57 -12.64
CA ALA A 96 -16.92 20.87 -11.78
C ALA A 96 -17.36 20.86 -10.31
N TYR A 97 -17.95 21.94 -9.80
CA TYR A 97 -18.53 22.00 -8.45
C TYR A 97 -19.78 21.12 -8.31
N LEU A 98 -20.64 21.08 -9.33
CA LEU A 98 -21.81 20.18 -9.35
C LEU A 98 -21.40 18.72 -9.55
N GLU A 99 -20.37 18.43 -10.33
CA GLU A 99 -19.77 17.09 -10.42
C GLU A 99 -19.11 16.70 -9.09
N GLU A 100 -18.46 17.62 -8.38
CA GLU A 100 -17.92 17.36 -7.04
C GLU A 100 -19.03 17.10 -6.00
N LYS A 101 -20.12 17.87 -6.06
CA LYS A 101 -21.27 17.75 -5.14
C LYS A 101 -22.22 16.60 -5.47
N PHE A 102 -22.35 16.23 -6.75
CA PHE A 102 -23.42 15.36 -7.26
C PHE A 102 -22.98 14.39 -8.38
N GLY A 103 -21.77 14.52 -8.93
CA GLY A 103 -21.30 13.75 -10.09
C GLY A 103 -20.32 12.63 -9.71
N GLY A 104 -20.86 11.42 -9.56
CA GLY A 104 -20.05 10.19 -9.57
C GLY A 104 -19.59 9.70 -8.21
N ALA A 105 -20.34 10.01 -7.15
CA ALA A 105 -20.00 9.63 -5.78
C ALA A 105 -20.68 8.33 -5.28
N GLU A 106 -21.31 7.51 -6.11
CA GLU A 106 -22.04 6.34 -5.61
C GLU A 106 -21.14 5.32 -4.88
N ALA A 107 -19.84 5.25 -5.22
CA ALA A 107 -18.87 4.41 -4.51
C ALA A 107 -18.11 5.15 -3.39
N SER A 108 -18.00 6.49 -3.44
CA SER A 108 -17.20 7.28 -2.49
C SER A 108 -17.97 7.69 -1.24
N GLU A 109 -19.31 7.60 -1.23
CA GLU A 109 -20.14 8.02 -0.09
C GLU A 109 -20.09 7.06 1.11
N GLN A 110 -19.55 5.84 0.95
CA GLN A 110 -19.54 4.80 1.99
C GLN A 110 -18.16 4.54 2.61
N SER A 111 -17.17 5.39 2.35
CA SER A 111 -15.82 5.28 2.92
C SER A 111 -15.40 6.58 3.61
N PRO A 112 -14.65 6.51 4.73
CA PRO A 112 -14.11 5.30 5.35
C PRO A 112 -15.18 4.47 6.10
N LEU A 113 -15.01 3.15 6.13
CA LEU A 113 -15.83 2.26 6.95
C LEU A 113 -15.36 2.24 8.40
N ASP A 114 -16.27 1.92 9.31
CA ASP A 114 -16.01 1.84 10.75
C ASP A 114 -14.82 0.90 11.06
N PRO A 115 -13.92 1.28 12.00
CA PRO A 115 -12.83 0.41 12.44
C PRO A 115 -13.27 -0.98 12.85
N ILE A 116 -12.43 -1.97 12.58
CA ILE A 116 -12.62 -3.34 13.06
C ILE A 116 -11.83 -3.52 14.36
N VAL A 117 -12.45 -4.12 15.37
CA VAL A 117 -11.83 -4.47 16.64
C VAL A 117 -11.85 -5.97 16.80
N SER A 118 -10.71 -6.57 17.13
CA SER A 118 -10.62 -7.97 17.55
C SER A 118 -10.11 -8.03 18.98
N VAL A 119 -10.83 -8.75 19.84
CA VAL A 119 -10.47 -9.00 21.25
C VAL A 119 -10.10 -10.48 21.39
N SER A 120 -9.00 -10.74 22.07
CA SER A 120 -8.52 -12.09 22.38
C SER A 120 -7.82 -12.11 23.73
N GLU A 121 -7.46 -13.30 24.21
CA GLU A 121 -6.65 -13.45 25.42
C GLU A 121 -5.26 -12.80 25.34
N HIS A 122 -4.72 -12.60 24.14
CA HIS A 122 -3.37 -12.04 23.94
C HIS A 122 -3.35 -10.53 23.77
N GLY A 123 -4.50 -9.91 23.50
CA GLY A 123 -4.58 -8.49 23.25
C GLY A 123 -5.81 -8.05 22.48
N VAL A 124 -5.88 -6.75 22.25
CA VAL A 124 -6.88 -6.09 21.39
C VAL A 124 -6.19 -5.54 20.16
N SER A 125 -6.72 -5.83 18.98
CA SER A 125 -6.31 -5.16 17.75
C SER A 125 -7.40 -4.26 17.18
N LEU A 126 -7.00 -3.11 16.64
CA LEU A 126 -7.84 -2.21 15.87
C LEU A 126 -7.29 -2.09 14.45
N GLU A 127 -8.14 -2.26 13.45
CA GLU A 127 -7.80 -2.23 12.03
C GLU A 127 -8.62 -1.20 11.27
N VAL A 128 -7.96 -0.39 10.45
CA VAL A 128 -8.58 0.67 9.64
C VAL A 128 -7.99 0.74 8.24
N PHE A 129 -8.81 1.17 7.29
CA PHE A 129 -8.35 1.71 6.01
C PHE A 129 -8.44 3.23 6.02
N SER A 130 -7.57 3.89 5.26
CA SER A 130 -7.75 5.29 4.90
C SER A 130 -9.00 5.48 4.03
N ALA A 131 -9.51 6.71 3.95
CA ALA A 131 -10.71 7.04 3.16
C ALA A 131 -10.56 6.75 1.66
N ASP A 132 -9.33 6.74 1.15
CA ASP A 132 -8.98 6.36 -0.22
C ASP A 132 -8.55 4.89 -0.39
N GLU A 133 -8.69 4.08 0.67
CA GLU A 133 -8.36 2.66 0.72
C GLU A 133 -6.93 2.32 0.24
N SER A 134 -5.96 3.25 0.33
CA SER A 134 -4.57 3.03 -0.10
C SER A 134 -3.57 2.90 1.06
N ALA A 135 -4.05 3.10 2.28
CA ALA A 135 -3.33 2.79 3.52
C ALA A 135 -4.16 1.91 4.42
N TYR A 136 -3.52 0.91 4.99
CA TYR A 136 -4.07 0.08 6.04
C TYR A 136 -3.26 0.30 7.32
N ALA A 137 -3.91 0.37 8.47
CA ALA A 137 -3.23 0.33 9.76
C ALA A 137 -3.84 -0.72 10.68
N ARG A 138 -2.95 -1.41 11.42
CA ARG A 138 -3.30 -2.29 12.52
C ARG A 138 -2.57 -1.82 13.77
N LEU A 139 -3.33 -1.43 14.80
CA LEU A 139 -2.84 -1.22 16.15
C LEU A 139 -3.07 -2.51 16.94
N PHE A 140 -2.07 -3.00 17.66
CA PHE A 140 -2.18 -4.11 18.60
C PHE A 140 -1.75 -3.66 20.00
N LEU A 141 -2.64 -3.83 20.97
CA LEU A 141 -2.40 -3.59 22.39
C LEU A 141 -2.23 -4.95 23.08
N ARG A 142 -1.03 -5.24 23.60
CA ARG A 142 -0.71 -6.54 24.19
C ARG A 142 -1.31 -6.68 25.58
N ALA A 143 -2.10 -7.73 25.82
CA ALA A 143 -2.62 -8.05 27.15
C ALA A 143 -1.47 -8.32 28.14
N GLY A 144 -1.62 -7.84 29.37
CA GLY A 144 -0.60 -7.97 30.42
C GLY A 144 0.60 -7.03 30.29
N ALA A 145 0.73 -6.30 29.17
CA ALA A 145 1.76 -5.28 29.00
C ALA A 145 1.14 -3.89 28.80
N ALA A 146 0.25 -3.72 27.81
CA ALA A 146 -0.41 -2.44 27.54
C ALA A 146 -1.58 -2.18 28.50
N TYR A 147 -2.22 -3.25 28.98
CA TYR A 147 -3.33 -3.18 29.90
C TYR A 147 -3.45 -4.46 30.73
N GLU A 148 -4.13 -4.34 31.86
CA GLU A 148 -4.66 -5.44 32.67
C GLU A 148 -6.17 -5.56 32.39
N ALA A 149 -6.62 -6.76 32.01
CA ALA A 149 -8.05 -7.02 31.82
C ALA A 149 -8.73 -7.14 33.18
N VAL A 150 -9.92 -6.55 33.34
CA VAL A 150 -10.75 -6.80 34.53
C VAL A 150 -11.31 -8.22 34.44
N ASP A 151 -11.20 -8.97 35.53
CA ASP A 151 -11.63 -10.37 35.58
C ASP A 151 -13.09 -10.54 35.12
N GLY A 152 -13.32 -11.54 34.26
CA GLY A 152 -14.64 -11.85 33.71
C GLY A 152 -15.22 -10.82 32.72
N SER A 153 -14.50 -9.74 32.41
CA SER A 153 -14.99 -8.70 31.48
C SER A 153 -14.72 -8.98 30.00
N ARG A 154 -13.89 -9.98 29.69
CA ARG A 154 -13.42 -10.28 28.33
C ARG A 154 -14.37 -11.23 27.62
N THR A 155 -14.83 -10.81 26.44
CA THR A 155 -15.49 -11.67 25.45
C THR A 155 -14.69 -11.61 24.16
N ASP A 156 -14.10 -12.74 23.78
CA ASP A 156 -13.26 -12.84 22.59
C ASP A 156 -14.13 -12.78 21.33
N GLY A 157 -13.62 -12.12 20.29
CA GLY A 157 -14.38 -11.96 19.05
C GLY A 157 -13.84 -10.87 18.15
N THR A 158 -14.54 -10.62 17.05
CA THR A 158 -14.24 -9.52 16.12
C THR A 158 -15.54 -8.78 15.83
N THR A 159 -15.50 -7.46 15.92
CA THR A 159 -16.68 -6.60 15.78
C THR A 159 -16.26 -5.25 15.18
N HIS A 160 -17.21 -4.36 14.94
CA HIS A 160 -16.93 -2.99 14.52
C HIS A 160 -16.96 -2.04 15.71
N LEU A 161 -16.28 -0.90 15.57
CA LEU A 161 -16.23 0.17 16.56
C LEU A 161 -16.67 1.48 15.91
N SER A 162 -17.57 2.20 16.57
CA SER A 162 -17.98 3.53 16.12
C SER A 162 -16.96 4.57 16.58
N LEU A 163 -16.19 5.12 15.64
CA LEU A 163 -15.18 6.14 15.91
C LEU A 163 -15.69 7.53 15.49
N ASP A 164 -16.53 8.12 16.32
CA ASP A 164 -17.10 9.46 16.10
C ASP A 164 -16.29 10.58 16.78
N ASP A 165 -16.67 11.82 16.51
CA ASP A 165 -16.01 12.99 17.08
C ASP A 165 -16.08 13.06 18.61
N VAL A 166 -17.12 12.49 19.22
CA VAL A 166 -17.27 12.45 20.69
C VAL A 166 -16.20 11.52 21.26
N LEU A 167 -16.07 10.32 20.71
CA LEU A 167 -15.06 9.36 21.11
C LEU A 167 -13.65 9.90 20.88
N LEU A 168 -13.40 10.53 19.72
CA LEU A 168 -12.09 11.12 19.41
C LEU A 168 -11.69 12.20 20.41
N ARG A 169 -12.62 13.10 20.76
CA ARG A 169 -12.39 14.10 21.82
C ARG A 169 -12.15 13.43 23.17
N GLY A 170 -12.91 12.39 23.50
CA GLY A 170 -12.74 11.59 24.71
C GLY A 170 -11.35 10.99 24.82
N ILE A 171 -10.87 10.31 23.77
CA ILE A 171 -9.50 9.76 23.70
C ILE A 171 -8.47 10.87 23.93
N GLY A 172 -8.61 12.02 23.25
CA GLY A 172 -7.69 13.15 23.39
C GLY A 172 -7.60 13.77 24.80
N ARG A 173 -8.62 13.55 25.65
CA ARG A 173 -8.62 13.98 27.06
C ARG A 173 -7.85 13.05 27.99
N MET A 174 -7.46 11.86 27.55
CA MET A 174 -6.66 10.93 28.35
C MET A 174 -5.30 11.54 28.73
N ARG A 175 -4.89 11.33 29.99
CA ARG A 175 -3.65 11.87 30.57
C ARG A 175 -2.85 10.77 31.25
N SER A 176 -1.53 10.86 31.18
CA SER A 176 -0.62 9.85 31.73
C SER A 176 -0.62 9.75 33.25
N TYR A 177 -1.08 10.79 33.97
CA TYR A 177 -1.09 10.82 35.43
C TYR A 177 -2.37 10.24 36.06
N ARG A 178 -3.41 9.93 35.25
CA ARG A 178 -4.65 9.32 35.74
C ARG A 178 -4.66 7.83 35.45
N THR A 179 -5.17 7.05 36.40
CA THR A 179 -5.50 5.64 36.15
C THR A 179 -6.60 5.59 35.11
N SER A 180 -6.30 5.04 33.93
CA SER A 180 -7.21 5.09 32.78
C SER A 180 -7.75 3.70 32.46
N THR A 181 -9.06 3.59 32.29
CA THR A 181 -9.76 2.37 31.90
C THR A 181 -10.49 2.59 30.58
N LEU A 182 -10.31 1.66 29.64
CA LEU A 182 -11.06 1.61 28.39
C LEU A 182 -12.08 0.47 28.45
N GLU A 183 -13.32 0.75 28.06
CA GLU A 183 -14.40 -0.23 28.05
C GLU A 183 -14.84 -0.46 26.60
N PHE A 184 -14.38 -1.55 26.01
CA PHE A 184 -14.86 -2.03 24.72
C PHE A 184 -16.14 -2.85 24.94
N GLY A 185 -17.21 -2.50 24.26
CA GLY A 185 -18.43 -3.28 24.29
C GLY A 185 -19.62 -2.50 23.78
N PRO A 186 -20.77 -3.16 23.61
CA PRO A 186 -21.99 -2.53 23.11
C PRO A 186 -22.65 -1.56 24.09
N GLY A 187 -22.11 -1.40 25.31
CA GLY A 187 -22.72 -0.61 26.39
C GLY A 187 -23.57 -1.47 27.35
N GLN A 188 -24.02 -0.90 28.48
CA GLN A 188 -24.89 -1.63 29.41
C GLN A 188 -26.30 -1.80 28.82
N PRO A 189 -26.86 -3.03 28.79
CA PRO A 189 -28.28 -3.22 28.50
C PRO A 189 -29.10 -2.56 29.62
N GLY A 190 -29.78 -1.45 29.33
CA GLY A 190 -30.73 -0.83 30.26
C GLY A 190 -30.30 0.47 30.94
N SER A 191 -29.23 1.16 30.51
CA SER A 191 -29.14 2.60 30.79
C SER A 191 -30.32 3.27 30.08
N SER A 192 -31.23 3.83 30.86
CA SER A 192 -32.60 4.20 30.51
C SER A 192 -32.75 5.42 29.59
N ASP A 193 -32.07 5.41 28.45
CA ASP A 193 -32.40 6.21 27.28
C ASP A 193 -32.42 5.30 26.06
N ALA A 194 -33.55 4.62 25.84
CA ALA A 194 -33.83 3.86 24.63
C ALA A 194 -33.76 4.72 23.33
N ALA A 195 -33.56 6.04 23.47
CA ALA A 195 -33.39 7.01 22.39
C ALA A 195 -31.95 7.14 21.84
N ALA A 196 -30.94 6.47 22.44
CA ALA A 196 -29.52 6.66 22.08
C ALA A 196 -28.87 5.46 21.34
N VAL A 197 -29.65 4.47 20.91
CA VAL A 197 -29.16 3.35 20.10
C VAL A 197 -29.37 3.67 18.62
N SER A 198 -28.28 3.72 17.85
CA SER A 198 -28.34 3.86 16.39
C SER A 198 -28.19 2.50 15.73
N GLU A 199 -29.19 2.09 14.96
CA GLU A 199 -29.10 0.97 14.03
C GLU A 199 -28.72 1.50 12.65
N ARG A 200 -27.69 0.92 12.05
CA ARG A 200 -27.18 1.27 10.72
C ARG A 200 -27.09 -0.01 9.90
N ASP A 201 -27.90 -0.11 8.85
CA ASP A 201 -27.69 -1.09 7.79
C ASP A 201 -26.66 -0.50 6.83
N ILE A 202 -25.41 -0.94 6.95
CA ILE A 202 -24.35 -0.51 6.06
C ILE A 202 -24.18 -1.53 4.92
N GLN A 203 -23.97 -1.00 3.73
CA GLN A 203 -23.56 -1.80 2.58
C GLN A 203 -22.04 -1.77 2.52
N VAL A 204 -21.40 -2.89 2.86
CA VAL A 204 -19.94 -3.02 2.76
C VAL A 204 -19.61 -3.40 1.32
N PRO A 205 -18.93 -2.54 0.54
CA PRO A 205 -18.59 -2.87 -0.83
C PRO A 205 -17.66 -4.07 -0.87
N LEU A 206 -17.94 -5.07 -1.70
CA LEU A 206 -17.09 -6.26 -1.78
C LEU A 206 -15.64 -5.91 -2.24
N ARG A 207 -15.45 -4.78 -2.94
CA ARG A 207 -14.11 -4.22 -3.24
C ARG A 207 -13.27 -3.96 -1.97
N TRP A 208 -13.90 -3.55 -0.87
CA TRP A 208 -13.23 -3.24 0.39
C TRP A 208 -12.81 -4.53 1.11
N LEU A 209 -13.66 -5.56 1.05
CA LEU A 209 -13.30 -6.90 1.56
C LEU A 209 -12.13 -7.48 0.75
N ARG A 210 -12.14 -7.31 -0.58
CA ARG A 210 -11.03 -7.68 -1.46
C ARG A 210 -9.75 -6.90 -1.09
N ALA A 211 -9.84 -5.60 -0.83
CA ALA A 211 -8.70 -4.79 -0.37
C ALA A 211 -8.09 -5.36 0.92
N PHE A 212 -8.91 -5.73 1.91
CA PHE A 212 -8.46 -6.43 3.12
C PHE A 212 -7.68 -7.69 2.79
N GLY A 213 -8.27 -8.57 1.97
CA GLY A 213 -7.63 -9.81 1.53
C GLY A 213 -6.29 -9.57 0.83
N GLN A 214 -6.20 -8.54 -0.02
CA GLN A 214 -4.98 -8.19 -0.74
C GLN A 214 -3.88 -7.63 0.15
N VAL A 215 -4.20 -6.80 1.16
CA VAL A 215 -3.22 -6.36 2.17
C VAL A 215 -2.60 -7.56 2.86
N GLN A 216 -3.45 -8.48 3.34
CA GLN A 216 -3.00 -9.66 4.06
C GLN A 216 -2.21 -10.60 3.16
N ALA A 217 -2.68 -10.87 1.95
CA ALA A 217 -1.98 -11.71 0.98
C ALA A 217 -0.62 -11.10 0.60
N ALA A 218 -0.54 -9.80 0.33
CA ALA A 218 0.70 -9.11 -0.02
C ALA A 218 1.71 -9.12 1.13
N SER A 219 1.26 -9.21 2.38
CA SER A 219 2.16 -9.29 3.53
C SER A 219 2.87 -10.65 3.66
N THR A 220 2.40 -11.67 2.95
CA THR A 220 3.04 -13.00 2.89
C THR A 220 4.12 -13.11 1.82
N LEU A 221 4.28 -12.07 1.00
CA LEU A 221 5.30 -12.05 -0.05
C LEU A 221 6.71 -11.94 0.53
N PRO A 222 7.72 -12.52 -0.15
CA PRO A 222 9.11 -12.26 0.17
C PRO A 222 9.39 -10.75 0.16
N ALA A 223 9.91 -10.23 1.27
CA ALA A 223 10.21 -8.82 1.44
C ALA A 223 11.64 -8.62 1.90
N ARG A 224 12.16 -7.41 1.69
CA ARG A 224 13.41 -6.93 2.29
C ARG A 224 13.06 -6.23 3.59
N GLU A 225 13.59 -6.76 4.69
CA GLU A 225 13.34 -6.25 6.03
C GLU A 225 14.60 -5.61 6.60
N PHE A 226 14.44 -4.46 7.25
CA PHE A 226 15.50 -3.74 7.95
C PHE A 226 14.89 -2.85 9.03
N GLU A 227 15.71 -2.43 9.98
CA GLU A 227 15.31 -1.49 11.02
C GLU A 227 15.93 -0.12 10.79
N ILE A 228 15.17 0.93 11.08
CA ILE A 228 15.66 2.30 11.18
C ILE A 228 15.38 2.81 12.59
N ALA A 229 16.20 3.75 13.06
CA ALA A 229 15.95 4.38 14.35
C ALA A 229 14.75 5.34 14.23
N PRO A 230 13.99 5.57 15.32
CA PRO A 230 12.89 6.54 15.32
C PRO A 230 13.32 7.94 14.85
N ILE A 231 14.56 8.35 15.14
CA ILE A 231 15.12 9.63 14.70
C ILE A 231 15.29 9.71 13.17
N ASP A 232 15.56 8.59 12.49
CA ASP A 232 15.68 8.55 11.03
C ASP A 232 14.31 8.82 10.39
N LEU A 233 13.25 8.19 10.91
CA LEU A 233 11.88 8.45 10.48
C LEU A 233 11.47 9.88 10.82
N TYR A 234 11.82 10.41 12.00
CA TYR A 234 11.61 11.82 12.33
C TYR A 234 12.23 12.76 11.27
N ASN A 235 13.48 12.53 10.88
CA ASN A 235 14.17 13.34 9.88
C ASN A 235 13.49 13.27 8.50
N VAL A 236 12.94 12.10 8.15
CA VAL A 236 12.10 11.94 6.96
C VAL A 236 10.89 12.85 7.07
N LEU A 237 10.10 12.73 8.13
CA LEU A 237 8.87 13.50 8.32
C LEU A 237 9.11 15.00 8.41
N LEU A 238 10.18 15.42 9.09
CA LEU A 238 10.60 16.82 9.17
C LEU A 238 10.91 17.36 7.76
N THR A 239 11.66 16.62 6.95
CA THR A 239 11.97 17.04 5.58
C THR A 239 10.70 17.16 4.73
N LEU A 240 9.77 16.20 4.85
CA LEU A 240 8.47 16.24 4.17
C LEU A 240 7.64 17.47 4.57
N ARG A 241 7.69 17.85 5.84
CA ARG A 241 6.98 19.03 6.37
C ARG A 241 7.61 20.33 5.86
N MET A 242 8.94 20.39 5.80
CA MET A 242 9.68 21.61 5.44
C MET A 242 9.76 21.85 3.94
N ARG A 243 9.61 20.81 3.10
CA ARG A 243 9.77 20.91 1.65
C ARG A 243 8.56 20.34 0.92
N ARG A 244 8.01 21.12 -0.02
CA ARG A 244 6.93 20.66 -0.91
C ARG A 244 7.49 20.29 -2.29
N ALA A 245 7.24 19.05 -2.73
CA ALA A 245 7.69 18.59 -4.04
C ALA A 245 6.92 19.30 -5.15
N LYS A 246 7.63 19.86 -6.13
CA LYS A 246 7.06 20.52 -7.30
C LYS A 246 7.12 19.65 -8.55
N THR A 247 8.05 18.70 -8.57
CA THR A 247 8.33 17.79 -9.69
C THR A 247 8.29 16.34 -9.22
N SER A 248 8.19 15.42 -10.17
CA SER A 248 8.32 13.97 -9.97
C SER A 248 9.75 13.52 -10.29
N PRO A 249 10.20 12.35 -9.78
CA PRO A 249 9.49 11.40 -8.93
C PRO A 249 9.35 11.87 -7.48
N ARG A 250 8.20 11.60 -6.85
CA ARG A 250 7.92 11.96 -5.45
C ARG A 250 8.14 10.78 -4.49
N ALA A 251 9.24 10.08 -4.63
CA ALA A 251 9.46 8.82 -3.95
C ALA A 251 10.26 8.95 -2.64
N LEU A 252 10.21 7.87 -1.86
CA LEU A 252 11.21 7.56 -0.83
C LEU A 252 12.00 6.35 -1.32
N ARG A 253 13.27 6.58 -1.67
CA ARG A 253 14.20 5.58 -2.19
C ARG A 253 15.06 5.04 -1.06
N TYR A 254 15.08 3.73 -0.91
CA TYR A 254 15.89 3.00 0.06
C TYR A 254 17.07 2.39 -0.67
N GLU A 255 18.28 2.75 -0.26
CA GLU A 255 19.51 2.11 -0.71
C GLU A 255 19.96 1.20 0.43
N LEU A 256 19.98 -0.12 0.21
CA LEU A 256 20.32 -1.12 1.22
C LEU A 256 21.57 -1.88 0.76
N VAL A 257 22.61 -1.92 1.60
CA VAL A 257 23.87 -2.61 1.32
C VAL A 257 24.21 -3.49 2.51
N PRO A 258 24.42 -4.81 2.32
CA PRO A 258 24.74 -5.72 3.41
C PRO A 258 25.95 -5.23 4.21
N GLY A 259 25.83 -5.17 5.54
CA GLY A 259 26.87 -4.68 6.45
C GLY A 259 26.97 -3.15 6.58
N GLU A 260 26.23 -2.38 5.78
CA GLU A 260 26.12 -0.93 5.95
C GLU A 260 24.76 -0.52 6.50
N VAL A 261 24.68 0.66 7.13
CA VAL A 261 23.40 1.22 7.58
C VAL A 261 22.47 1.53 6.40
N PRO A 262 21.14 1.34 6.56
CA PRO A 262 20.15 1.75 5.58
C PRO A 262 20.29 3.23 5.24
N ARG A 263 20.15 3.57 3.96
CA ARG A 263 20.18 4.96 3.49
C ARG A 263 18.85 5.29 2.84
N LEU A 264 18.20 6.35 3.32
CA LEU A 264 16.94 6.83 2.78
C LEU A 264 17.19 8.09 1.93
N VAL A 265 16.61 8.15 0.74
CA VAL A 265 16.76 9.28 -0.18
C VAL A 265 15.38 9.81 -0.54
N LEU A 266 15.17 11.09 -0.23
CA LEU A 266 13.91 11.81 -0.46
C LEU A 266 13.95 12.51 -1.81
N GLU A 267 13.15 12.00 -2.74
CA GLU A 267 13.00 12.53 -4.09
C GLU A 267 11.84 13.55 -4.17
N PRO A 268 11.92 14.59 -5.00
CA PRO A 268 12.89 14.82 -6.08
C PRO A 268 14.14 15.61 -5.66
N TRP A 269 14.36 15.85 -4.36
CA TRP A 269 15.48 16.68 -3.91
C TRP A 269 16.81 15.91 -3.79
N ASP A 270 16.78 14.60 -3.98
CA ASP A 270 17.86 13.67 -3.66
C ASP A 270 18.45 13.91 -2.25
N GLN A 271 17.58 14.30 -1.30
CA GLN A 271 17.99 14.58 0.07
C GLN A 271 18.25 13.26 0.79
N VAL A 272 19.49 13.07 1.23
CA VAL A 272 19.96 11.85 1.89
C VAL A 272 19.73 11.94 3.39
N ILE A 273 19.19 10.87 3.96
CA ILE A 273 19.14 10.60 5.40
C ILE A 273 19.90 9.30 5.62
N GLU A 274 21.06 9.41 6.26
CA GLU A 274 21.85 8.26 6.68
C GLU A 274 21.18 7.63 7.90
N GLY A 275 20.95 6.32 7.86
CA GLY A 275 20.35 5.58 8.96
C GLY A 275 21.29 5.56 10.16
N THR A 276 20.70 5.69 11.35
CA THR A 276 21.38 5.57 12.64
C THR A 276 21.02 4.27 13.37
N GLY A 277 20.18 3.44 12.76
CA GLY A 277 19.84 2.09 13.20
C GLY A 277 20.91 1.02 12.87
N PRO A 278 20.57 -0.27 13.04
CA PRO A 278 21.49 -1.37 12.77
C PRO A 278 21.83 -1.48 11.27
N ALA A 279 22.99 -2.09 10.98
CA ALA A 279 23.38 -2.40 9.61
C ALA A 279 22.39 -3.37 8.95
N TYR A 280 22.20 -3.22 7.64
CA TYR A 280 21.36 -4.10 6.86
C TYR A 280 21.98 -5.51 6.76
N THR A 281 21.19 -6.55 7.05
CA THR A 281 21.64 -7.95 7.09
C THR A 281 21.18 -8.80 5.92
N GLY A 282 20.53 -8.20 4.91
CA GLY A 282 20.09 -8.96 3.74
C GLY A 282 21.24 -9.54 2.92
N ALA A 283 20.93 -10.54 2.09
CA ALA A 283 21.95 -11.29 1.35
C ALA A 283 22.58 -10.51 0.18
N SER A 284 21.89 -9.49 -0.35
CA SER A 284 22.35 -8.74 -1.51
C SER A 284 22.01 -7.25 -1.39
N PRO A 285 22.84 -6.37 -1.98
CA PRO A 285 22.52 -4.96 -2.05
C PRO A 285 21.33 -4.73 -2.98
N ILE A 286 20.47 -3.78 -2.62
CA ILE A 286 19.25 -3.49 -3.37
C ILE A 286 18.84 -2.03 -3.22
N VAL A 287 18.27 -1.47 -4.28
CA VAL A 287 17.58 -0.18 -4.23
C VAL A 287 16.10 -0.41 -4.42
N VAL A 288 15.29 0.11 -3.49
CA VAL A 288 13.82 0.02 -3.56
C VAL A 288 13.22 1.41 -3.48
N ARG A 289 12.36 1.74 -4.44
CA ARG A 289 11.63 3.00 -4.46
C ARG A 289 10.19 2.77 -4.01
N THR A 290 9.74 3.57 -3.05
CA THR A 290 8.37 3.54 -2.52
C THR A 290 7.64 4.84 -2.77
N TRP A 291 6.32 4.73 -2.93
CA TRP A 291 5.42 5.84 -3.23
C TRP A 291 4.52 6.15 -2.03
N GLY A 292 3.84 7.31 -2.06
CA GLY A 292 2.93 7.69 -0.97
C GLY A 292 3.61 8.15 0.32
N ARG A 293 4.90 8.54 0.26
CA ARG A 293 5.70 8.97 1.43
C ARG A 293 5.05 10.07 2.30
N GLN A 294 4.18 10.91 1.73
CA GLN A 294 3.44 11.92 2.50
C GLN A 294 2.58 11.31 3.60
N ARG A 295 2.08 10.08 3.40
CA ARG A 295 1.24 9.39 4.37
C ARG A 295 1.98 8.96 5.62
N LEU A 296 3.31 8.88 5.58
CA LEU A 296 4.11 8.59 6.77
C LEU A 296 3.94 9.67 7.87
N SER A 297 3.44 10.86 7.52
CA SER A 297 3.16 11.92 8.50
C SER A 297 2.17 11.52 9.60
N VAL A 298 1.26 10.56 9.35
CA VAL A 298 0.32 10.03 10.36
C VAL A 298 1.05 9.38 11.54
N LEU A 299 2.28 8.90 11.32
CA LEU A 299 3.11 8.23 12.34
C LEU A 299 3.80 9.22 13.28
N ALA A 300 3.78 10.53 12.98
CA ALA A 300 4.55 11.53 13.72
C ALA A 300 4.27 11.52 15.23
N ARG A 301 3.01 11.27 15.62
CA ARG A 301 2.58 11.24 17.03
C ARG A 301 3.18 10.07 17.82
N LEU A 302 3.57 8.99 17.16
CA LEU A 302 4.12 7.80 17.81
C LEU A 302 5.63 7.84 17.98
N LEU A 303 6.32 8.74 17.29
CA LEU A 303 7.78 8.84 17.34
C LEU A 303 8.35 8.97 18.77
N PRO A 304 7.76 9.74 19.70
CA PRO A 304 8.26 9.82 21.07
C PRO A 304 8.18 8.49 21.86
N HIS A 305 7.31 7.58 21.43
CA HIS A 305 7.06 6.29 22.10
C HIS A 305 7.73 5.11 21.41
N ALA A 306 8.13 5.29 20.15
CA ALA A 306 8.72 4.24 19.33
C ALA A 306 10.10 3.84 19.84
N LYS A 307 10.29 2.55 20.10
CA LYS A 307 11.59 1.97 20.45
C LYS A 307 12.40 1.62 19.20
N ARG A 308 11.72 1.12 18.17
CA ARG A 308 12.30 0.78 16.86
C ARG A 308 11.24 0.94 15.77
N VAL A 309 11.71 1.14 14.54
CA VAL A 309 10.87 1.14 13.35
C VAL A 309 11.41 0.09 12.40
N ARG A 310 10.64 -0.96 12.15
CA ARG A 310 10.97 -1.99 11.19
C ARG A 310 10.24 -1.70 9.88
N VAL A 311 10.98 -1.75 8.78
CA VAL A 311 10.45 -1.50 7.43
C VAL A 311 10.54 -2.79 6.63
N ARG A 312 9.41 -3.23 6.07
CA ARG A 312 9.35 -4.37 5.13
C ARG A 312 8.98 -3.86 3.75
N LEU A 313 9.86 -4.06 2.78
CA LEU A 313 9.71 -3.64 1.39
C LEU A 313 9.55 -4.85 0.48
N VAL A 314 8.38 -5.02 -0.12
CA VAL A 314 8.10 -6.16 -1.01
C VAL A 314 8.82 -6.00 -2.36
N GLY A 315 8.90 -4.77 -2.86
CA GLY A 315 9.55 -4.43 -4.12
C GLY A 315 9.20 -3.02 -4.57
N ALA A 316 9.73 -2.60 -5.71
CA ALA A 316 9.37 -1.30 -6.28
C ALA A 316 7.92 -1.32 -6.77
N GLY A 317 7.15 -0.28 -6.45
CA GLY A 317 5.71 -0.22 -6.79
C GLY A 317 4.85 -1.28 -6.10
N LEU A 318 5.42 -2.05 -5.18
CA LEU A 318 4.72 -2.99 -4.32
C LEU A 318 4.58 -2.41 -2.91
N PRO A 319 3.82 -3.05 -2.02
CA PRO A 319 3.56 -2.50 -0.72
C PRO A 319 4.81 -2.32 0.13
N ALA A 320 4.73 -1.30 0.99
CA ALA A 320 5.69 -1.05 2.03
C ALA A 320 4.98 -1.08 3.40
N TYR A 321 5.55 -1.81 4.35
CA TYR A 321 5.05 -1.91 5.71
C TYR A 321 6.01 -1.21 6.67
N TYR A 322 5.47 -0.39 7.55
CA TYR A 322 6.18 0.31 8.62
C TYR A 322 5.60 -0.19 9.95
N ILE A 323 6.41 -0.90 10.71
CA ILE A 323 6.03 -1.53 11.98
C ILE A 323 6.72 -0.77 13.10
N LEU A 324 5.95 -0.08 13.92
CA LEU A 324 6.41 0.72 15.05
C LEU A 324 6.18 -0.08 16.32
N ASP A 325 7.27 -0.55 16.93
CA ASP A 325 7.27 -1.19 18.24
C ASP A 325 7.34 -0.10 19.32
N LEU A 326 6.26 0.04 20.10
CA LEU A 326 6.16 0.99 21.21
C LEU A 326 6.52 0.32 22.55
N GLY A 327 6.82 -0.98 22.56
CA GLY A 327 7.10 -1.82 23.71
C GLY A 327 5.92 -2.68 24.16
N ASP A 328 4.84 -2.03 24.63
CA ASP A 328 3.61 -2.71 25.08
C ASP A 328 2.50 -2.74 24.00
N ALA A 329 2.66 -1.90 22.98
CA ALA A 329 1.78 -1.76 21.85
C ALA A 329 2.60 -1.73 20.56
N GLU A 330 1.93 -2.02 19.46
CA GLU A 330 2.53 -2.02 18.14
C GLU A 330 1.57 -1.41 17.12
N LEU A 331 2.09 -0.58 16.21
CA LEU A 331 1.33 -0.11 15.06
C LEU A 331 2.02 -0.52 13.77
N THR A 332 1.30 -1.27 12.93
CA THR A 332 1.69 -1.58 11.56
C THR A 332 0.93 -0.68 10.60
N LEU A 333 1.65 0.10 9.79
CA LEU A 333 1.11 0.87 8.66
C LEU A 333 1.55 0.24 7.34
N ALA A 334 0.59 -0.17 6.51
CA ALA A 334 0.82 -0.69 5.18
C ALA A 334 0.41 0.34 4.13
N LEU A 335 1.31 0.64 3.20
CA LEU A 335 1.05 1.50 2.04
C LEU A 335 0.99 0.63 0.79
N SER A 336 -0.05 0.79 -0.04
CA SER A 336 -0.30 -0.06 -1.22
C SER A 336 0.78 0.00 -2.30
N GLY A 337 1.68 0.99 -2.23
CA GLY A 337 2.64 1.29 -3.28
C GLY A 337 2.10 2.21 -4.38
N TRP A 338 0.80 2.59 -4.34
CA TRP A 338 0.16 3.42 -5.36
C TRP A 338 -0.75 4.47 -4.72
N THR A 339 -0.53 5.75 -5.00
CA THR A 339 -1.26 6.82 -4.30
C THR A 339 -2.74 6.93 -4.68
N ASP A 340 -3.11 6.48 -5.89
CA ASP A 340 -4.41 6.83 -6.49
C ASP A 340 -5.30 5.60 -6.80
N SER A 341 -4.87 4.37 -6.49
CA SER A 341 -5.57 3.14 -6.93
C SER A 341 -6.12 2.24 -5.82
N GLY A 342 -5.97 2.64 -4.54
CA GLY A 342 -6.37 1.80 -3.40
C GLY A 342 -5.68 0.42 -3.41
N TRP A 343 -5.97 -0.42 -2.42
CA TRP A 343 -5.50 -1.80 -2.41
C TRP A 343 -6.28 -2.67 -3.40
N ALA A 344 -7.62 -2.50 -3.46
CA ALA A 344 -8.54 -3.23 -4.35
C ALA A 344 -8.20 -3.14 -5.86
N GLY A 345 -7.52 -2.07 -6.27
CA GLY A 345 -7.29 -1.71 -7.67
C GLY A 345 -5.97 -2.17 -8.28
N ILE A 346 -5.11 -2.83 -7.52
CA ILE A 346 -3.78 -3.21 -7.98
C ILE A 346 -3.85 -4.57 -8.66
N ALA A 347 -4.01 -4.55 -9.99
CA ALA A 347 -4.11 -5.73 -10.84
C ALA A 347 -2.92 -6.71 -10.70
N THR A 348 -1.75 -6.23 -10.26
CA THR A 348 -0.57 -7.08 -10.00
C THR A 348 -0.77 -8.04 -8.81
N PHE A 349 -1.69 -7.74 -7.88
CA PHE A 349 -2.01 -8.63 -6.75
C PHE A 349 -2.90 -9.81 -7.13
N ASP A 350 -3.36 -9.92 -8.39
CA ASP A 350 -4.05 -11.12 -8.85
C ASP A 350 -3.16 -12.37 -8.80
N LEU A 351 -1.83 -12.20 -8.74
CA LEU A 351 -0.88 -13.29 -8.47
C LEU A 351 -0.94 -13.81 -7.02
N LEU A 352 -1.63 -13.11 -6.13
CA LEU A 352 -1.78 -13.42 -4.71
C LEU A 352 -3.15 -14.02 -4.39
N VAL A 353 -3.95 -14.30 -5.42
CA VAL A 353 -5.22 -14.99 -5.27
C VAL A 353 -4.94 -16.48 -5.07
N ALA A 354 -5.64 -17.09 -4.12
CA ALA A 354 -5.58 -18.53 -3.95
C ALA A 354 -5.97 -19.24 -5.27
N GLY A 355 -5.21 -20.27 -5.63
CA GLY A 355 -5.57 -21.18 -6.71
C GLY A 355 -6.75 -22.07 -6.31
N GLU A 356 -6.89 -23.23 -6.98
CA GLU A 356 -7.79 -24.27 -6.48
C GLU A 356 -7.32 -24.76 -5.12
N VAL A 357 -8.24 -24.81 -4.16
CA VAL A 357 -7.97 -25.16 -2.77
C VAL A 357 -8.87 -26.33 -2.38
N ASP A 358 -8.26 -27.35 -1.78
CA ASP A 358 -8.95 -28.45 -1.12
C ASP A 358 -9.74 -27.91 0.08
N GLU A 359 -11.08 -27.96 0.01
CA GLU A 359 -11.98 -27.42 1.04
C GLU A 359 -11.78 -28.07 2.41
N LEU A 360 -11.44 -29.37 2.45
CA LEU A 360 -11.18 -30.08 3.71
C LEU A 360 -9.88 -29.56 4.34
N LEU A 361 -8.86 -29.30 3.51
CA LEU A 361 -7.62 -28.69 3.99
C LEU A 361 -7.85 -27.27 4.48
N ALA A 362 -8.60 -26.45 3.74
CA ALA A 362 -8.94 -25.09 4.14
C ALA A 362 -9.60 -25.10 5.54
N LYS A 363 -10.65 -25.91 5.69
CA LYS A 363 -11.33 -26.08 6.98
C LYS A 363 -10.37 -26.52 8.10
N LYS A 364 -9.52 -27.53 7.86
CA LYS A 364 -8.55 -28.01 8.86
C LYS A 364 -7.55 -26.93 9.29
N VAL A 365 -7.06 -26.12 8.34
CA VAL A 365 -6.17 -24.98 8.63
C VAL A 365 -6.90 -23.95 9.50
N HIS A 366 -8.12 -23.58 9.13
CA HIS A 366 -8.91 -22.62 9.90
C HIS A 366 -9.22 -23.12 11.32
N ASP A 367 -9.64 -24.37 11.48
CA ASP A 367 -9.94 -24.97 12.78
C ASP A 367 -8.68 -25.03 13.65
N SER A 368 -7.52 -25.33 13.06
CA SER A 368 -6.23 -25.28 13.76
C SER A 368 -5.86 -23.87 14.25
N LEU A 369 -6.22 -22.84 13.49
CA LEU A 369 -6.00 -21.45 13.88
C LEU A 369 -6.99 -20.98 14.95
N ALA A 370 -8.25 -21.39 14.84
CA ALA A 370 -9.28 -21.09 15.84
C ALA A 370 -8.96 -21.74 17.19
N ALA A 371 -8.36 -22.94 17.18
CA ALA A 371 -7.87 -23.62 18.38
C ALA A 371 -6.56 -23.02 18.96
N ALA A 372 -5.89 -22.13 18.23
CA ALA A 372 -4.63 -21.49 18.64
C ALA A 372 -4.76 -19.95 18.60
N PRO A 373 -5.36 -19.32 19.63
CA PRO A 373 -5.60 -17.87 19.65
C PRO A 373 -4.34 -17.00 19.50
N ALA A 374 -3.18 -17.51 19.93
CA ALA A 374 -1.88 -16.86 19.73
C ALA A 374 -1.45 -16.77 18.26
N GLY A 375 -2.16 -17.46 17.37
CA GLY A 375 -1.81 -17.72 16.00
C GLY A 375 -0.82 -18.85 15.82
N SER A 376 -0.55 -19.19 14.56
CA SER A 376 0.42 -20.21 14.15
C SER A 376 1.23 -19.72 12.96
N THR A 377 2.46 -20.20 12.83
CA THR A 377 3.30 -19.98 11.63
C THR A 377 2.90 -20.93 10.50
N LEU A 378 3.33 -20.63 9.27
CA LEU A 378 3.15 -21.54 8.12
C LEU A 378 3.74 -22.94 8.37
N ALA A 379 4.89 -23.01 9.05
CA ALA A 379 5.57 -24.28 9.33
C ALA A 379 4.81 -25.11 10.37
N GLU A 380 4.30 -24.48 11.43
CA GLU A 380 3.46 -25.11 12.44
C GLU A 380 2.17 -25.68 11.81
N LEU A 381 1.52 -24.92 10.93
CA LEU A 381 0.31 -25.36 10.22
C LEU A 381 0.59 -26.49 9.23
N ALA A 382 1.71 -26.45 8.51
CA ALA A 382 2.13 -27.56 7.63
C ALA A 382 2.35 -28.85 8.43
N SER A 383 3.01 -28.75 9.58
CA SER A 383 3.21 -29.89 10.49
C SER A 383 1.87 -30.41 11.05
N ALA A 384 0.97 -29.54 11.50
CA ALA A 384 -0.32 -29.93 12.08
C ALA A 384 -1.27 -30.54 11.03
N THR A 385 -1.22 -30.07 9.80
CA THR A 385 -2.08 -30.57 8.71
C THR A 385 -1.52 -31.81 8.03
N GLY A 386 -0.20 -32.01 8.04
CA GLY A 386 0.50 -33.06 7.30
C GLY A 386 0.62 -32.76 5.80
N ARG A 387 0.50 -31.49 5.41
CA ARG A 387 0.51 -31.03 4.01
C ARG A 387 1.73 -30.17 3.71
N SER A 388 2.02 -29.97 2.43
CA SER A 388 3.14 -29.11 2.04
C SER A 388 2.87 -27.65 2.41
N ILE A 389 3.95 -26.89 2.65
CA ILE A 389 3.87 -25.44 2.92
C ILE A 389 3.10 -24.71 1.81
N ASN A 390 3.22 -25.17 0.55
CA ASN A 390 2.54 -24.52 -0.57
C ASN A 390 1.03 -24.74 -0.52
N GLU A 391 0.56 -25.95 -0.23
CA GLU A 391 -0.87 -26.24 -0.09
C GLU A 391 -1.48 -25.48 1.09
N VAL A 392 -0.78 -25.43 2.23
CA VAL A 392 -1.21 -24.64 3.39
C VAL A 392 -1.25 -23.15 3.07
N ARG A 393 -0.26 -22.64 2.32
CA ARG A 393 -0.27 -21.24 1.86
C ARG A 393 -1.50 -20.94 1.01
N GLN A 394 -1.88 -21.82 0.09
CA GLN A 394 -3.10 -21.62 -0.72
C GLN A 394 -4.37 -21.62 0.15
N ALA A 395 -4.46 -22.52 1.14
CA ALA A 395 -5.55 -22.51 2.12
C ALA A 395 -5.60 -21.22 2.95
N ILE A 396 -4.45 -20.70 3.39
CA ILE A 396 -4.38 -19.42 4.12
C ILE A 396 -4.83 -18.27 3.22
N LEU A 397 -4.36 -18.20 1.97
CA LEU A 397 -4.78 -17.16 1.01
C LEU A 397 -6.30 -17.20 0.78
N HIS A 398 -6.89 -18.40 0.69
CA HIS A 398 -8.35 -18.57 0.60
C HIS A 398 -9.07 -17.95 1.80
N HIS A 399 -8.58 -18.19 3.02
CA HIS A 399 -9.17 -17.60 4.22
C HIS A 399 -8.91 -16.09 4.37
N MET A 400 -7.76 -15.59 3.93
CA MET A 400 -7.47 -14.15 3.90
C MET A 400 -8.43 -13.41 2.97
N GLN A 401 -8.70 -13.96 1.78
CA GLN A 401 -9.67 -13.39 0.84
C GLN A 401 -11.06 -13.28 1.47
N ARG A 402 -11.47 -14.30 2.22
CA ARG A 402 -12.77 -14.35 2.89
C ARG A 402 -12.82 -13.55 4.19
N GLY A 403 -11.71 -12.92 4.59
CA GLY A 403 -11.62 -12.17 5.84
C GLY A 403 -11.67 -13.02 7.10
N THR A 404 -11.40 -14.33 7.00
CA THR A 404 -11.44 -15.25 8.15
C THR A 404 -10.05 -15.52 8.76
N VAL A 405 -8.99 -15.02 8.13
CA VAL A 405 -7.62 -15.07 8.65
C VAL A 405 -6.94 -13.73 8.44
N VAL A 406 -6.13 -13.32 9.41
CA VAL A 406 -5.25 -12.14 9.36
C VAL A 406 -3.80 -12.58 9.55
N HIS A 407 -2.86 -11.89 8.91
CA HIS A 407 -1.44 -12.07 9.15
C HIS A 407 -0.93 -10.99 10.09
N ASP A 408 -0.44 -11.40 11.26
CA ASP A 408 0.34 -10.55 12.13
C ASP A 408 1.76 -10.43 11.57
N ILE A 409 1.95 -9.39 10.75
CA ILE A 409 3.18 -9.13 10.00
C ILE A 409 4.39 -8.95 10.91
N ALA A 410 4.19 -8.43 12.13
CA ALA A 410 5.30 -8.13 13.02
C ALA A 410 5.82 -9.38 13.75
N HIS A 411 4.93 -10.33 14.00
CA HIS A 411 5.23 -11.60 14.67
C HIS A 411 5.31 -12.80 13.72
N ASP A 412 4.99 -12.61 12.43
CA ASP A 412 4.94 -13.62 11.37
C ASP A 412 4.02 -14.81 11.71
N ARG A 413 2.83 -14.50 12.26
CA ARG A 413 1.83 -15.49 12.66
C ARG A 413 0.48 -15.23 12.01
N TYR A 414 -0.25 -16.29 11.72
CA TYR A 414 -1.61 -16.21 11.18
C TYR A 414 -2.61 -16.39 12.32
N LEU A 415 -3.66 -15.58 12.36
CA LEU A 415 -4.70 -15.66 13.37
C LEU A 415 -6.06 -15.86 12.72
N ALA A 416 -6.88 -16.73 13.30
CA ALA A 416 -8.29 -16.83 12.94
C ALA A 416 -9.02 -15.57 13.42
N ARG A 417 -9.89 -15.05 12.56
CA ARG A 417 -10.87 -14.01 12.90
C ARG A 417 -12.08 -14.18 12.00
N SER A 418 -13.10 -13.34 12.11
CA SER A 418 -14.10 -13.23 11.04
C SER A 418 -14.47 -11.78 10.84
N LEU A 419 -14.34 -11.25 9.63
CA LEU A 419 -14.76 -9.88 9.29
C LEU A 419 -16.28 -9.72 9.25
N LEU A 420 -16.98 -10.76 8.79
CA LEU A 420 -18.43 -10.77 8.63
C LEU A 420 -19.03 -11.94 9.41
N ALA A 421 -20.32 -11.84 9.78
CA ALA A 421 -21.03 -12.95 10.40
C ALA A 421 -21.08 -14.16 9.47
N THR A 422 -21.32 -13.92 8.18
CA THR A 422 -21.25 -14.92 7.11
C THR A 422 -20.14 -14.53 6.13
N PRO A 423 -19.00 -15.25 6.11
CA PRO A 423 -17.92 -14.95 5.18
C PRO A 423 -18.37 -15.11 3.71
N PRO A 424 -18.02 -14.17 2.83
CA PRO A 424 -18.39 -14.22 1.42
C PRO A 424 -17.69 -15.40 0.72
N ASN A 425 -18.18 -15.75 -0.46
CA ASN A 425 -17.51 -16.71 -1.33
C ASN A 425 -16.22 -16.09 -1.89
N ALA A 426 -15.10 -16.81 -1.81
CA ALA A 426 -13.80 -16.37 -2.33
C ALA A 426 -13.85 -16.04 -3.84
N GLU A 427 -14.62 -16.80 -4.64
CA GLU A 427 -14.74 -16.55 -6.08
C GLU A 427 -15.42 -15.20 -6.36
N ALA A 428 -16.36 -14.79 -5.49
CA ALA A 428 -17.01 -13.49 -5.57
C ALA A 428 -16.05 -12.33 -5.25
N LEU A 429 -14.87 -12.59 -4.68
CA LEU A 429 -13.85 -11.59 -4.34
C LEU A 429 -12.61 -11.67 -5.25
N ARG A 430 -12.63 -12.58 -6.23
CA ARG A 430 -11.47 -12.92 -7.07
C ARG A 430 -11.05 -11.82 -8.02
N TYR A 431 -12.01 -11.04 -8.53
CA TYR A 431 -11.77 -9.92 -9.43
C TYR A 431 -12.33 -8.65 -8.79
N ARG A 432 -11.80 -7.49 -9.12
CA ARG A 432 -12.28 -6.20 -8.61
C ARG A 432 -13.64 -5.86 -9.20
N ASP A 433 -13.77 -6.03 -10.52
CA ASP A 433 -14.98 -5.72 -11.27
C ASP A 433 -15.14 -6.69 -12.46
N GLU A 434 -16.26 -6.58 -13.18
CA GLU A 434 -16.50 -7.39 -14.39
C GLU A 434 -15.46 -7.15 -15.49
N ARG A 435 -14.84 -5.96 -15.56
CA ARG A 435 -13.83 -5.66 -16.57
C ARG A 435 -12.54 -6.42 -16.30
N GLU A 436 -12.12 -6.48 -15.04
CA GLU A 436 -10.96 -7.28 -14.63
C GLU A 436 -11.23 -8.77 -14.89
N GLN A 437 -12.42 -9.28 -14.56
CA GLN A 437 -12.80 -10.66 -14.87
C GLN A 437 -12.73 -10.96 -16.39
N GLN A 438 -13.27 -10.07 -17.23
CA GLN A 438 -13.18 -10.21 -18.68
C GLN A 438 -11.73 -10.14 -19.18
N ALA A 439 -10.89 -9.29 -18.60
CA ALA A 439 -9.48 -9.21 -18.98
C ALA A 439 -8.73 -10.51 -18.67
N HIS A 440 -9.00 -11.15 -17.52
CA HIS A 440 -8.45 -12.47 -17.19
C HIS A 440 -8.96 -13.58 -18.09
N ARG A 441 -10.24 -13.54 -18.47
CA ARG A 441 -10.79 -14.47 -19.49
C ARG A 441 -10.00 -14.36 -20.79
N LEU A 442 -9.71 -13.15 -21.26
CA LEU A 442 -8.92 -12.95 -22.49
C LEU A 442 -7.49 -13.44 -22.34
N LEU A 443 -6.87 -13.26 -21.17
CA LEU A 443 -5.51 -13.76 -20.89
C LEU A 443 -5.43 -15.29 -20.81
N ALA A 444 -6.53 -15.97 -20.49
CA ALA A 444 -6.59 -17.43 -20.45
C ALA A 444 -6.70 -18.06 -21.85
N ILE A 445 -7.06 -17.28 -22.87
CA ILE A 445 -7.13 -17.73 -24.26
C ILE A 445 -5.73 -17.59 -24.87
N ASP A 446 -5.21 -18.68 -25.42
CA ASP A 446 -3.88 -18.69 -26.03
C ASP A 446 -3.79 -17.65 -27.15
N ASN A 447 -2.71 -16.87 -27.14
CA ASN A 447 -2.40 -15.81 -28.11
C ASN A 447 -3.45 -14.69 -28.31
N ALA A 448 -4.51 -14.62 -27.49
CA ALA A 448 -5.54 -13.58 -27.61
C ALA A 448 -5.02 -12.18 -27.22
N VAL A 449 -4.09 -12.09 -26.27
CA VAL A 449 -3.46 -10.84 -25.85
C VAL A 449 -2.01 -10.84 -26.33
N ARG A 450 -1.60 -9.82 -27.11
CA ARG A 450 -0.27 -9.75 -27.73
C ARG A 450 0.36 -8.39 -27.53
N LEU A 451 1.59 -8.36 -27.01
CA LEU A 451 2.44 -7.17 -26.99
C LEU A 451 3.05 -6.99 -28.38
N THR A 452 2.76 -5.85 -29.03
CA THR A 452 3.35 -5.52 -30.34
C THR A 452 4.60 -4.68 -30.18
N LYS A 453 4.63 -3.80 -29.18
CA LYS A 453 5.73 -2.85 -28.97
C LYS A 453 5.87 -2.50 -27.49
N VAL A 454 7.11 -2.44 -27.01
CA VAL A 454 7.46 -1.89 -25.71
C VAL A 454 8.63 -0.94 -25.91
N HIS A 455 8.48 0.31 -25.47
CA HIS A 455 9.52 1.32 -25.56
C HIS A 455 9.72 2.05 -24.25
N GLU A 456 10.95 2.15 -23.79
CA GLU A 456 11.29 3.06 -22.72
C GLU A 456 11.40 4.50 -23.25
N LEU A 457 10.58 5.38 -22.71
CA LEU A 457 10.64 6.82 -22.95
C LEU A 457 11.58 7.44 -21.91
N ALA A 458 12.72 7.95 -22.37
CA ALA A 458 13.76 8.49 -21.50
C ALA A 458 13.25 9.69 -20.69
N GLY A 459 13.00 9.48 -19.39
CA GLY A 459 12.51 10.55 -18.52
C GLY A 459 11.03 10.44 -18.16
N GLU A 460 10.26 9.71 -18.96
CA GLU A 460 8.80 9.72 -18.92
C GLU A 460 8.20 8.40 -18.47
N GLY A 461 8.82 7.26 -18.78
CA GLY A 461 8.34 5.93 -18.35
C GLY A 461 8.43 4.87 -19.45
N THR A 462 7.53 3.89 -19.44
CA THR A 462 7.48 2.79 -20.43
C THR A 462 6.19 2.83 -21.25
N ARG A 463 6.31 3.03 -22.55
CA ARG A 463 5.23 2.92 -23.55
C ARG A 463 4.98 1.45 -23.89
N ILE A 464 3.73 1.02 -23.77
CA ILE A 464 3.29 -0.35 -24.06
C ILE A 464 2.23 -0.29 -25.15
N GLU A 465 2.38 -1.10 -26.19
CA GLU A 465 1.46 -1.21 -27.31
C GLU A 465 1.14 -2.69 -27.57
N GLY A 466 -0.10 -2.96 -27.95
CA GLY A 466 -0.53 -4.33 -28.20
C GLY A 466 -1.89 -4.47 -28.86
N GLU A 467 -2.20 -5.73 -29.16
CA GLU A 467 -3.46 -6.16 -29.74
C GLU A 467 -4.14 -7.16 -28.80
N VAL A 468 -5.46 -7.02 -28.65
CA VAL A 468 -6.29 -7.90 -27.84
C VAL A 468 -7.45 -8.39 -28.69
N GLU A 469 -7.45 -9.68 -29.00
CA GLU A 469 -8.52 -10.38 -29.69
C GLU A 469 -9.55 -10.84 -28.66
N ASP A 470 -10.82 -10.47 -28.87
CA ASP A 470 -11.94 -10.99 -28.10
C ASP A 470 -12.83 -11.86 -29.00
N PRO A 471 -12.69 -13.20 -28.89
CA PRO A 471 -13.47 -14.13 -29.70
C PRO A 471 -14.98 -13.99 -29.49
N GLN A 472 -15.44 -13.61 -28.29
CA GLN A 472 -16.88 -13.44 -28.01
C GLN A 472 -17.45 -12.21 -28.71
N ALA A 473 -16.64 -11.15 -28.84
CA ALA A 473 -17.05 -9.93 -29.53
C ALA A 473 -16.74 -9.98 -31.04
N HIS A 474 -16.07 -11.03 -31.54
CA HIS A 474 -15.53 -11.14 -32.89
C HIS A 474 -14.74 -9.89 -33.33
N ARG A 475 -13.93 -9.34 -32.43
CA ARG A 475 -13.20 -8.08 -32.64
C ARG A 475 -11.78 -8.14 -32.10
N THR A 476 -10.88 -7.45 -32.80
CA THR A 476 -9.53 -7.16 -32.31
C THR A 476 -9.43 -5.70 -31.92
N TYR A 477 -8.97 -5.46 -30.69
CA TYR A 477 -8.73 -4.13 -30.16
C TYR A 477 -7.24 -3.81 -30.20
N ARG A 478 -6.91 -2.60 -30.63
CA ARG A 478 -5.56 -2.03 -30.54
C ARG A 478 -5.52 -1.11 -29.36
N THR A 479 -4.53 -1.27 -28.50
CA THR A 479 -4.40 -0.47 -27.29
C THR A 479 -2.95 -0.10 -27.02
N SER A 480 -2.76 1.12 -26.54
CA SER A 480 -1.46 1.63 -26.13
C SER A 480 -1.60 2.54 -24.91
N PHE A 481 -0.58 2.59 -24.08
CA PHE A 481 -0.49 3.48 -22.93
C PHE A 481 0.95 3.58 -22.45
N THR A 482 1.25 4.63 -21.68
CA THR A 482 2.54 4.82 -21.02
C THR A 482 2.37 4.59 -19.52
N ILE A 483 3.23 3.78 -18.93
CA ILE A 483 3.39 3.69 -17.48
C ILE A 483 4.46 4.72 -17.11
N ASP A 484 4.08 5.79 -16.41
CA ASP A 484 5.03 6.85 -16.02
C ASP A 484 6.01 6.40 -14.93
N ARG A 485 6.92 7.27 -14.48
CA ARG A 485 7.90 6.96 -13.41
C ARG A 485 7.33 6.87 -11.99
N GLU A 486 6.04 7.10 -11.82
CA GLU A 486 5.31 6.82 -10.58
C GLU A 486 4.35 5.64 -10.80
N GLY A 487 4.49 4.98 -11.96
CA GLY A 487 3.78 3.86 -12.54
C GLY A 487 2.32 4.08 -12.91
N ARG A 488 1.93 5.35 -13.00
CA ARG A 488 0.58 5.76 -13.38
C ARG A 488 0.42 5.55 -14.87
N THR A 489 -0.79 5.17 -15.28
CA THR A 489 -1.11 5.03 -16.69
C THR A 489 -1.44 6.40 -17.27
N VAL A 490 -0.59 6.89 -18.19
CA VAL A 490 -0.72 8.15 -18.91
C VAL A 490 -0.70 7.92 -20.43
N ASP A 491 -1.10 8.93 -21.21
CA ASP A 491 -1.08 8.90 -22.68
C ASP A 491 -1.76 7.64 -23.29
N ALA A 492 -2.91 7.23 -22.76
CA ALA A 492 -3.59 6.03 -23.23
C ALA A 492 -4.31 6.23 -24.57
N SER A 493 -4.48 5.14 -25.31
CA SER A 493 -5.35 5.04 -26.48
C SER A 493 -5.86 3.62 -26.65
N CYS A 494 -7.14 3.45 -27.00
CA CYS A 494 -7.72 2.14 -27.25
C CYS A 494 -8.83 2.22 -28.31
N THR A 495 -8.94 1.22 -29.19
CA THR A 495 -10.00 1.16 -30.22
C THR A 495 -11.33 0.57 -29.71
N SER A 496 -11.38 0.17 -28.44
CA SER A 496 -12.60 -0.38 -27.83
C SER A 496 -13.76 0.64 -27.84
N PRO A 497 -15.02 0.19 -27.96
CA PRO A 497 -16.18 1.08 -27.92
C PRO A 497 -16.27 1.91 -26.65
N GLN A 498 -15.83 1.36 -25.51
CA GLN A 498 -15.79 2.08 -24.23
C GLN A 498 -14.83 3.26 -24.29
N TYR A 499 -13.58 3.04 -24.71
CA TYR A 499 -12.59 4.11 -24.79
C TYR A 499 -13.00 5.21 -25.78
N ARG A 500 -13.59 4.84 -26.91
CA ARG A 500 -14.10 5.81 -27.89
C ARG A 500 -15.24 6.68 -27.35
N ARG A 501 -16.00 6.19 -26.38
CA ARG A 501 -17.13 6.90 -25.77
C ARG A 501 -16.67 7.86 -24.67
N SER A 502 -15.83 7.40 -23.76
CA SER A 502 -15.52 8.11 -22.51
C SER A 502 -14.03 8.25 -22.21
N GLY A 503 -13.14 7.77 -23.10
CA GLY A 503 -11.70 7.76 -22.86
C GLY A 503 -11.36 6.98 -21.60
N LEU A 504 -10.57 7.60 -20.71
CA LEU A 504 -10.25 7.05 -19.38
C LEU A 504 -11.19 7.53 -18.26
N ARG A 505 -12.26 8.30 -18.56
CA ARG A 505 -13.14 8.84 -17.51
C ARG A 505 -13.82 7.74 -16.68
N GLU A 506 -14.14 6.62 -17.31
CA GLU A 506 -14.70 5.43 -16.63
C GLU A 506 -13.62 4.48 -16.09
N GLY A 507 -12.33 4.82 -16.22
CA GLY A 507 -11.19 3.96 -15.90
C GLY A 507 -10.64 3.16 -17.10
N PRO A 508 -9.68 2.24 -16.87
CA PRO A 508 -9.08 1.46 -17.93
C PRO A 508 -10.09 0.49 -18.55
N THR A 509 -9.95 0.27 -19.86
CA THR A 509 -10.80 -0.68 -20.60
C THR A 509 -10.27 -2.11 -20.49
N VAL A 510 -11.13 -3.10 -20.76
CA VAL A 510 -10.76 -4.53 -20.71
C VAL A 510 -9.47 -4.84 -21.50
N PRO A 511 -9.28 -4.39 -22.76
CA PRO A 511 -8.04 -4.61 -23.48
C PRO A 511 -6.80 -4.02 -22.81
N MET A 512 -6.94 -2.85 -22.17
CA MET A 512 -5.83 -2.20 -21.47
C MET A 512 -5.39 -2.99 -20.23
N ILE A 513 -6.37 -3.46 -19.44
CA ILE A 513 -6.11 -4.29 -18.25
C ILE A 513 -5.41 -5.58 -18.67
N ALA A 514 -5.94 -6.27 -19.68
CA ALA A 514 -5.36 -7.50 -20.21
C ALA A 514 -3.91 -7.29 -20.70
N LEU A 515 -3.66 -6.23 -21.47
CA LEU A 515 -2.33 -5.94 -21.98
C LEU A 515 -1.34 -5.60 -20.86
N ARG A 516 -1.75 -4.82 -19.85
CA ARG A 516 -0.93 -4.48 -18.68
C ARG A 516 -0.56 -5.73 -17.87
N LEU A 517 -1.52 -6.62 -17.65
CA LEU A 517 -1.31 -7.89 -16.95
C LEU A 517 -0.35 -8.82 -17.71
N LEU A 518 -0.51 -8.94 -19.04
CA LEU A 518 0.42 -9.70 -19.88
C LEU A 518 1.85 -9.13 -19.79
N PHE A 519 1.98 -7.80 -19.89
CA PHE A 519 3.26 -7.12 -19.74
C PHE A 519 3.92 -7.45 -18.40
N ALA A 520 3.17 -7.36 -17.29
CA ALA A 520 3.67 -7.68 -15.96
C ALA A 520 4.13 -9.16 -15.85
N ARG A 521 3.35 -10.12 -16.39
CA ARG A 521 3.73 -11.55 -16.41
C ARG A 521 5.02 -11.77 -17.20
N ARG A 522 5.12 -11.19 -18.40
CA ARG A 522 6.29 -11.36 -19.27
C ARG A 522 7.56 -10.73 -18.68
N GLN A 523 7.43 -9.57 -18.03
CA GLN A 523 8.55 -8.96 -17.27
C GLN A 523 9.00 -9.88 -16.13
N ALA A 524 8.07 -10.43 -15.36
CA ALA A 524 8.40 -11.34 -14.27
C ALA A 524 9.05 -12.65 -14.75
N GLU A 525 8.64 -13.17 -15.90
CA GLU A 525 9.25 -14.35 -16.55
C GLU A 525 10.66 -14.05 -17.08
N LEU A 526 10.83 -12.93 -17.78
CA LEU A 526 12.14 -12.50 -18.28
C LEU A 526 13.13 -12.28 -17.14
N GLU A 527 12.71 -11.64 -16.05
CA GLU A 527 13.58 -11.44 -14.87
C GLU A 527 13.98 -12.78 -14.24
N ARG A 528 13.05 -13.73 -14.13
CA ARG A 528 13.33 -15.09 -13.63
C ARG A 528 14.30 -15.86 -14.54
N ALA A 529 14.12 -15.77 -15.85
CA ALA A 529 14.96 -16.46 -16.84
C ALA A 529 16.30 -15.76 -17.09
N ARG A 530 16.49 -14.51 -16.65
CA ARG A 530 17.69 -13.70 -16.93
C ARG A 530 19.01 -14.36 -16.51
N GLY A 531 18.97 -15.18 -15.46
CA GLY A 531 20.12 -15.95 -14.98
C GLY A 531 20.55 -17.06 -15.94
N THR A 532 19.70 -17.47 -16.88
CA THR A 532 19.96 -18.56 -17.82
C THR A 532 20.45 -18.03 -19.17
N GLU A 533 21.18 -18.87 -19.92
CA GLU A 533 21.66 -18.50 -21.25
C GLU A 533 20.51 -18.24 -22.23
N GLU A 534 19.45 -19.05 -22.16
CA GLU A 534 18.25 -18.90 -22.97
C GLU A 534 17.53 -17.58 -22.68
N GLY A 535 17.35 -17.23 -21.41
CA GLY A 535 16.71 -15.97 -21.02
C GLY A 535 17.50 -14.75 -21.46
N ARG A 536 18.84 -14.81 -21.40
CA ARG A 536 19.68 -13.74 -21.93
C ARG A 536 19.48 -13.55 -23.44
N LYS A 537 19.39 -14.63 -24.22
CA LYS A 537 19.18 -14.56 -25.69
C LYS A 537 17.85 -13.89 -26.06
N LEU A 538 16.84 -13.99 -25.20
CA LEU A 538 15.54 -13.34 -25.40
C LEU A 538 15.58 -11.81 -25.18
N ILE A 539 16.59 -11.30 -24.48
CA ILE A 539 16.75 -9.86 -24.21
C ILE A 539 17.34 -9.19 -25.45
N ARG A 540 16.49 -8.45 -26.17
CA ARG A 540 16.86 -7.63 -27.33
C ARG A 540 16.91 -6.14 -27.01
N ALA A 541 16.11 -5.67 -26.08
CA ALA A 541 16.16 -4.30 -25.59
C ALA A 541 15.94 -4.29 -24.08
N GLU A 542 16.80 -3.58 -23.34
CA GLU A 542 16.74 -3.49 -21.89
C GLU A 542 17.55 -2.27 -21.42
N THR A 543 17.02 -1.48 -20.50
CA THR A 543 17.83 -0.51 -19.75
C THR A 543 17.99 -0.93 -18.30
N ARG A 544 19.22 -0.89 -17.80
CA ARG A 544 19.53 -1.03 -16.38
C ARG A 544 20.13 0.23 -15.80
N VAL A 545 19.62 0.61 -14.63
CA VAL A 545 20.16 1.69 -13.81
C VAL A 545 20.93 1.05 -12.66
N LEU A 546 22.19 1.43 -12.51
CA LEU A 546 23.11 0.93 -11.52
C LEU A 546 23.59 2.09 -10.66
N VAL A 547 23.50 1.96 -9.34
CA VAL A 547 23.85 3.02 -8.39
C VAL A 547 24.92 2.52 -7.44
N ARG A 548 25.94 3.33 -7.18
CA ARG A 548 26.92 3.07 -6.13
C ARG A 548 27.03 4.26 -5.21
N ARG A 549 26.99 4.02 -3.90
CA ARG A 549 27.25 5.04 -2.88
C ARG A 549 28.64 5.63 -3.08
N GLN A 550 28.78 6.93 -2.92
CA GLN A 550 30.07 7.59 -2.78
C GLN A 550 30.12 8.24 -1.41
N GLY A 551 31.26 8.11 -0.73
CA GLY A 551 31.51 8.89 0.49
C GLY A 551 31.31 10.39 0.22
N PRO A 552 30.89 11.17 1.22
CA PRO A 552 30.68 12.59 1.06
C PRO A 552 31.97 13.26 0.57
N ARG A 553 31.98 13.76 -0.68
CA ARG A 553 33.05 14.64 -1.13
C ARG A 553 32.94 15.92 -0.32
N ARG A 554 34.01 16.30 0.41
CA ARG A 554 34.16 17.65 0.97
C ARG A 554 33.79 18.63 -0.13
N VAL A 555 32.83 19.52 0.15
CA VAL A 555 32.56 20.68 -0.69
C VAL A 555 33.86 21.48 -0.70
N THR A 556 34.61 21.41 -1.80
CA THR A 556 35.73 22.33 -2.02
C THR A 556 35.13 23.72 -2.22
N SER A 557 35.81 24.75 -1.71
CA SER A 557 35.37 26.15 -1.66
C SER A 557 35.21 26.84 -3.05
N GLU A 558 35.09 26.06 -4.12
CA GLU A 558 35.06 26.52 -5.53
C GLU A 558 33.76 26.10 -6.25
N ALA A 559 32.64 25.98 -5.54
CA ALA A 559 31.34 25.79 -6.19
C ALA A 559 30.88 27.11 -6.86
N PRO A 560 30.48 27.11 -8.15
CA PRO A 560 30.03 28.32 -8.82
C PRO A 560 28.75 28.88 -8.18
N SER A 561 28.68 30.21 -8.04
CA SER A 561 27.60 30.98 -7.42
C SER A 561 26.27 31.01 -8.20
N SER A 562 26.08 30.14 -9.20
CA SER A 562 24.85 30.08 -9.99
C SER A 562 23.78 29.22 -9.30
N GLY A 563 22.97 29.82 -8.42
CA GLY A 563 21.53 29.58 -8.17
C GLY A 563 20.95 28.18 -7.86
N LEU A 564 21.63 27.08 -8.15
CA LEU A 564 21.33 25.72 -7.72
C LEU A 564 22.68 25.09 -7.35
N ALA A 565 23.01 25.07 -6.07
CA ALA A 565 24.04 24.16 -5.60
C ALA A 565 23.57 22.75 -5.98
N ALA A 566 24.20 22.16 -7.00
CA ALA A 566 23.91 20.81 -7.44
C ALA A 566 24.20 19.90 -6.25
N ALA A 567 23.16 19.51 -5.51
CA ALA A 567 23.29 18.61 -4.38
C ALA A 567 23.95 17.35 -4.93
N ASN A 568 25.19 17.11 -4.50
CA ASN A 568 25.85 15.83 -4.76
C ASN A 568 24.92 14.77 -4.18
N THR A 569 24.37 13.89 -5.01
CA THR A 569 23.45 12.83 -4.55
C THR A 569 24.15 11.82 -3.64
N GLY A 570 25.46 11.95 -3.41
CA GLY A 570 26.29 11.01 -2.66
C GLY A 570 26.31 9.64 -3.32
N SER A 571 26.09 9.59 -4.63
CA SER A 571 26.06 8.36 -5.43
C SER A 571 26.50 8.62 -6.87
N VAL A 572 27.04 7.60 -7.51
CA VAL A 572 27.23 7.57 -8.97
C VAL A 572 26.18 6.66 -9.55
N THR A 573 25.50 7.15 -10.59
CA THR A 573 24.53 6.40 -11.35
C THR A 573 25.11 6.06 -12.72
N TYR A 574 24.95 4.82 -13.14
CA TYR A 574 25.13 4.33 -14.50
C TYR A 574 23.77 3.95 -15.07
N ARG A 575 23.50 4.25 -16.33
CA ARG A 575 22.36 3.77 -17.09
C ARG A 575 22.87 3.09 -18.34
N LEU A 576 22.76 1.77 -18.38
CA LEU A 576 23.16 0.92 -19.49
C LEU A 576 21.91 0.53 -20.27
N SER A 577 21.81 0.93 -21.53
CA SER A 577 20.70 0.55 -22.42
C SER A 577 21.22 -0.33 -23.54
N LEU A 578 20.61 -1.48 -23.75
CA LEU A 578 20.71 -2.33 -24.92
C LEU A 578 19.50 -2.06 -25.82
N ASP A 579 19.73 -1.86 -27.11
CA ASP A 579 18.70 -1.76 -28.14
C ASP A 579 19.17 -2.47 -29.42
N ASP A 580 18.84 -3.75 -29.52
CA ASP A 580 19.23 -4.71 -30.55
C ASP A 580 20.75 -4.76 -30.80
N ARG A 581 21.27 -3.91 -31.69
CA ARG A 581 22.69 -3.83 -32.05
C ARG A 581 23.41 -2.61 -31.44
N GLU A 582 22.75 -1.87 -30.57
CA GLU A 582 23.28 -0.66 -29.95
C GLU A 582 23.37 -0.81 -28.43
N VAL A 583 24.47 -0.35 -27.83
CA VAL A 583 24.64 -0.22 -26.38
C VAL A 583 24.91 1.25 -26.04
N VAL A 584 24.05 1.85 -25.23
CA VAL A 584 24.20 3.23 -24.75
C VAL A 584 24.54 3.21 -23.26
N VAL A 585 25.67 3.81 -22.91
CA VAL A 585 26.14 3.95 -21.53
C VAL A 585 26.01 5.42 -21.13
N ARG A 586 25.22 5.72 -20.11
CA ARG A 586 25.18 7.03 -19.46
C ARG A 586 25.71 6.92 -18.04
N TRP A 587 26.49 7.88 -17.55
CA TRP A 587 26.95 7.86 -16.16
C TRP A 587 27.22 9.26 -15.60
N GLY A 588 27.01 9.43 -14.30
CA GLY A 588 27.28 10.69 -13.61
C GLY A 588 26.81 10.68 -12.16
N THR A 589 27.09 11.77 -11.45
CA THR A 589 26.63 12.03 -10.08
C THR A 589 25.36 12.86 -10.02
N HIS A 590 24.78 13.20 -11.18
CA HIS A 590 23.54 13.95 -11.27
C HIS A 590 22.70 13.42 -12.44
N PRO A 591 21.39 13.16 -12.27
CA PRO A 591 20.54 12.57 -13.30
C PRO A 591 20.51 13.35 -14.62
N GLU A 592 20.54 14.68 -14.53
CA GLU A 592 20.45 15.59 -15.69
C GLU A 592 21.81 15.89 -16.36
N ARG A 593 22.93 15.52 -15.73
CA ARG A 593 24.29 15.81 -16.23
C ARG A 593 25.12 14.55 -16.37
N MET A 594 24.53 13.52 -16.96
CA MET A 594 25.24 12.28 -17.25
C MET A 594 26.09 12.41 -18.51
N ARG A 595 27.33 11.94 -18.44
CA ARG A 595 28.15 11.65 -19.62
C ARG A 595 27.50 10.51 -20.40
N MET A 596 27.64 10.50 -21.71
CA MET A 596 27.05 9.48 -22.58
C MET A 596 28.09 8.91 -23.53
N HIS A 597 28.03 7.61 -23.76
CA HIS A 597 28.80 6.89 -24.75
C HIS A 597 27.87 5.91 -25.47
N ARG A 598 27.96 5.85 -26.81
CA ARG A 598 27.11 4.99 -27.65
C ARG A 598 28.00 4.08 -28.49
N LEU A 599 27.71 2.78 -28.44
CA LEU A 599 28.42 1.72 -29.13
C LEU A 599 27.45 1.03 -30.08
N ARG A 600 27.87 0.77 -31.32
CA ARG A 600 27.11 0.01 -32.32
C ARG A 600 27.89 -1.22 -32.74
N PHE A 601 27.18 -2.33 -32.91
CA PHE A 601 27.75 -3.63 -33.20
C PHE A 601 27.25 -4.19 -34.53
N SER A 602 28.03 -5.09 -35.12
CA SER A 602 27.68 -5.81 -36.35
C SER A 602 26.53 -6.80 -36.13
N SER A 603 26.46 -7.41 -34.94
CA SER A 603 25.42 -8.37 -34.56
C SER A 603 24.79 -8.00 -33.22
N SER A 604 23.57 -8.50 -32.97
CA SER A 604 22.88 -8.31 -31.69
C SER A 604 23.48 -9.16 -30.56
N ASP A 605 24.11 -10.28 -30.90
CA ASP A 605 24.81 -11.12 -29.93
C ASP A 605 26.06 -10.41 -29.39
N ASP A 606 26.82 -9.71 -30.24
CA ASP A 606 27.98 -8.92 -29.80
C ASP A 606 27.55 -7.76 -28.88
N ALA A 607 26.49 -7.04 -29.24
CA ALA A 607 25.93 -5.97 -28.42
C ALA A 607 25.47 -6.50 -27.05
N ARG A 608 24.81 -7.66 -27.05
CA ARG A 608 24.35 -8.33 -25.83
C ARG A 608 25.50 -8.77 -24.94
N ASN A 609 26.55 -9.34 -25.53
CA ASN A 609 27.76 -9.76 -24.81
C ASN A 609 28.47 -8.57 -24.16
N GLU A 610 28.64 -7.46 -24.88
CA GLU A 610 29.19 -6.22 -24.32
C GLU A 610 28.31 -5.70 -23.17
N TYR A 611 26.99 -5.68 -23.37
CA TYR A 611 26.04 -5.19 -22.37
C TYR A 611 26.12 -5.99 -21.06
N PHE A 612 26.05 -7.33 -21.13
CA PHE A 612 26.18 -8.18 -19.94
C PHE A 612 27.59 -8.12 -19.33
N GLY A 613 28.63 -8.01 -20.16
CA GLY A 613 30.00 -7.82 -19.68
C GLY A 613 30.16 -6.54 -18.85
N ARG A 614 29.53 -5.44 -19.29
CA ARG A 614 29.50 -4.17 -18.52
C ARG A 614 28.68 -4.27 -17.25
N LEU A 615 27.54 -4.95 -17.28
CA LEU A 615 26.74 -5.20 -16.07
C LEU A 615 27.56 -5.96 -15.01
N ALA A 616 28.23 -7.04 -15.42
CA ALA A 616 29.11 -7.82 -14.54
C ALA A 616 30.25 -6.95 -13.98
N SER A 617 30.97 -6.23 -14.86
CA SER A 617 32.08 -5.36 -14.44
C SER A 617 31.67 -4.25 -13.47
N LEU A 618 30.45 -3.71 -13.60
CA LEU A 618 29.94 -2.71 -12.67
C LEU A 618 29.50 -3.36 -11.35
N GLY A 619 28.90 -4.56 -11.39
CA GLY A 619 28.62 -5.36 -10.20
C GLY A 619 29.89 -5.63 -9.38
N ASP A 620 30.98 -6.05 -10.03
CA ASP A 620 32.29 -6.27 -9.39
C ASP A 620 32.87 -4.99 -8.76
N LYS A 621 32.50 -3.82 -9.29
CA LYS A 621 32.88 -2.50 -8.75
C LYS A 621 31.96 -2.02 -7.62
N GLY A 622 31.04 -2.86 -7.15
CA GLY A 622 30.10 -2.56 -6.07
C GLY A 622 28.92 -1.69 -6.49
N PHE A 623 28.56 -1.63 -7.78
CA PHE A 623 27.31 -1.00 -8.20
C PHE A 623 26.12 -1.92 -7.93
N ILE A 624 25.03 -1.33 -7.48
CA ILE A 624 23.78 -1.98 -7.11
C ILE A 624 22.78 -1.79 -8.25
N ASP A 625 22.13 -2.86 -8.70
CA ASP A 625 21.05 -2.76 -9.69
C ASP A 625 19.83 -2.07 -9.05
N ALA A 626 19.56 -0.85 -9.53
CA ALA A 626 18.44 0.00 -9.12
C ALA A 626 17.33 0.05 -10.18
N SER A 627 17.39 -0.81 -11.20
CA SER A 627 16.46 -0.76 -12.34
C SER A 627 15.03 -1.03 -11.92
N ALA A 628 14.81 -1.98 -11.02
CA ALA A 628 13.47 -2.22 -10.47
C ALA A 628 12.89 -0.96 -9.82
N ALA A 629 13.72 -0.15 -9.14
CA ALA A 629 13.30 1.12 -8.55
C ALA A 629 13.02 2.22 -9.58
N GLU A 630 13.54 2.10 -10.81
CA GLU A 630 13.44 3.10 -11.90
C GLU A 630 12.45 2.72 -13.01
N MET A 631 12.05 1.44 -13.09
CA MET A 631 11.11 0.91 -14.07
C MET A 631 9.64 1.08 -13.68
N VAL A 632 9.36 1.45 -12.43
CA VAL A 632 8.00 1.67 -11.93
C VAL A 632 7.58 3.09 -12.18
#